data_AF-A0A453EWD6-F1
#
_entry.id   AF-A0A453EWD6-F1
#
_cell.length_a   1.000
_cell.length_b   1.000
_cell.length_c   1.000
_cell.angle_alpha   90.00
_cell.angle_beta   90.00
_cell.angle_gamma   90.00
#
_symmetry.space_group_name_H-M   'P 1'
#
loop_
_entity.id
_entity.type
_entity.pdbx_description
1 polymer ?
#
loop_
_entity_poly.entity_id
_entity_poly.type
_entity_poly.pdbx_seq_one_letter_code
_entity_poly.pdbx_strand_id
1 'polypeptide(L)'
;MHPSAFFLPTFLEAVRTNTEESIASIMTEPIPGVFSFAMLQPNFCDMLLEEVENFEKWVHAMKFKIMRPNTMNKYGAVLDDFGLEAMLNQFMEEFIAPISKVFYPEVGGGTLDSHHAFVVEYGKDRDVELGFHVDDSEVTLNVCLGKQFSGGELYFRGIRCENHVNSETQHEVHGVW
;
A
#
# COMPACT_ATOMS: atom_id res chain seq x y z
N MET A 1 12.65 -12.11 -13.21
CA MET A 1 11.32 -12.65 -13.56
C MET A 1 10.62 -11.60 -14.42
N HIS A 2 9.79 -11.95 -15.40
CA HIS A 2 9.20 -10.95 -16.31
C HIS A 2 8.07 -10.16 -15.61
N PRO A 3 7.96 -8.83 -15.76
CA PRO A 3 6.95 -8.01 -15.05
C PRO A 3 5.50 -8.48 -15.20
N SER A 4 5.17 -9.13 -16.33
CA SER A 4 3.84 -9.69 -16.58
C SER A 4 3.45 -10.87 -15.67
N ALA A 5 4.41 -11.44 -14.92
CA ALA A 5 4.12 -12.44 -13.90
C ALA A 5 3.52 -11.80 -12.63
N PHE A 6 3.74 -10.50 -12.43
CA PHE A 6 3.36 -9.77 -11.22
C PHE A 6 2.22 -8.78 -11.48
N PHE A 7 2.26 -8.10 -12.61
CA PHE A 7 1.38 -6.99 -12.92
C PHE A 7 0.33 -7.35 -13.97
N LEU A 8 -0.84 -6.70 -13.87
CA LEU A 8 -1.86 -6.75 -14.90
C LEU A 8 -1.33 -6.13 -16.20
N PRO A 9 -1.67 -6.69 -17.38
CA PRO A 9 -1.20 -6.14 -18.66
C PRO A 9 -1.63 -4.68 -18.88
N THR A 10 -2.84 -4.33 -18.44
CA THR A 10 -3.37 -2.95 -18.51
C THR A 10 -2.54 -1.98 -17.69
N PHE A 11 -2.12 -2.38 -16.48
CA PHE A 11 -1.24 -1.59 -15.63
C PHE A 11 0.13 -1.38 -16.27
N LEU A 12 0.75 -2.46 -16.76
CA LEU A 12 2.06 -2.38 -17.41
C LEU A 12 2.05 -1.48 -18.64
N GLU A 13 1.01 -1.57 -19.46
CA GLU A 13 0.89 -0.73 -20.66
C GLU A 13 0.75 0.75 -20.30
N ALA A 14 -0.07 1.05 -19.28
CA ALA A 14 -0.28 2.41 -18.81
C ALA A 14 1.02 3.05 -18.29
N VAL A 15 1.74 2.34 -17.43
CA VAL A 15 3.01 2.82 -16.86
C VAL A 15 4.10 2.91 -17.91
N ARG A 16 4.17 1.97 -18.86
CA ARG A 16 5.16 2.01 -19.97
C ARG A 16 4.93 3.17 -20.94
N THR A 17 3.67 3.47 -21.22
CA THR A 17 3.31 4.63 -22.06
C THR A 17 3.69 5.93 -21.37
N ASN A 18 3.58 5.96 -20.04
CA ASN A 18 4.10 7.01 -19.17
C ASN A 18 3.61 8.43 -19.55
N THR A 19 2.34 8.54 -19.90
CA THR A 19 1.64 9.83 -20.05
C THR A 19 0.54 9.95 -19.02
N GLU A 20 0.18 11.18 -18.67
CA GLU A 20 -0.92 11.47 -17.77
C GLU A 20 -2.22 10.80 -18.23
N GLU A 21 -2.55 10.88 -19.53
CA GLU A 21 -3.76 10.29 -20.07
C GLU A 21 -3.74 8.76 -19.97
N SER A 22 -2.58 8.14 -20.22
CA SER A 22 -2.47 6.68 -20.18
C SER A 22 -2.58 6.17 -18.74
N ILE A 23 -1.95 6.83 -17.78
CA ILE A 23 -2.01 6.43 -16.37
C ILE A 23 -3.40 6.73 -15.80
N ALA A 24 -3.98 7.89 -16.08
CA ALA A 24 -5.34 8.22 -15.66
C ALA A 24 -6.39 7.25 -16.22
N SER A 25 -6.17 6.66 -17.40
CA SER A 25 -7.12 5.74 -18.03
C SER A 25 -7.40 4.45 -17.23
N ILE A 26 -6.48 4.05 -16.34
CA ILE A 26 -6.63 2.85 -15.50
C ILE A 26 -7.07 3.19 -14.06
N MET A 27 -7.30 4.46 -13.76
CA MET A 27 -7.59 4.94 -12.41
C MET A 27 -9.05 5.35 -12.26
N THR A 28 -9.51 5.21 -11.02
CA THR A 28 -10.74 5.82 -10.54
C THR A 28 -10.39 6.71 -9.37
N GLU A 29 -11.04 7.87 -9.26
CA GLU A 29 -10.87 8.80 -8.14
C GLU A 29 -12.16 8.83 -7.30
N PRO A 30 -12.35 7.85 -6.40
CA PRO A 30 -13.55 7.76 -5.57
C PRO A 30 -13.73 8.94 -4.61
N ILE A 31 -12.64 9.55 -4.15
CA ILE A 31 -12.66 10.85 -3.45
C ILE A 31 -11.49 11.71 -3.94
N PRO A 32 -11.61 13.05 -3.85
CA PRO A 32 -10.55 13.96 -4.32
C PRO A 32 -9.19 13.62 -3.71
N GLY A 33 -8.18 13.39 -4.56
CA GLY A 33 -6.82 13.07 -4.17
C GLY A 33 -6.59 11.62 -3.72
N VAL A 34 -7.55 10.71 -3.91
CA VAL A 34 -7.35 9.28 -3.66
C VAL A 34 -7.72 8.48 -4.90
N PHE A 35 -6.73 7.77 -5.44
CA PHE A 35 -6.87 6.98 -6.66
C PHE A 35 -6.89 5.48 -6.36
N SER A 36 -7.82 4.77 -7.00
CA SER A 36 -7.92 3.30 -6.99
C SER A 36 -7.72 2.73 -8.39
N PHE A 37 -6.93 1.67 -8.49
CA PHE A 37 -6.60 0.99 -9.73
C PHE A 37 -6.23 -0.47 -9.49
N ALA A 38 -6.42 -1.30 -10.51
CA ALA A 38 -6.00 -2.69 -10.47
C ALA A 38 -4.54 -2.82 -10.98
N MET A 39 -3.67 -3.37 -10.14
CA MET A 39 -2.22 -3.42 -10.41
C MET A 39 -1.67 -4.84 -10.48
N LEU A 40 -1.89 -5.65 -9.44
CA LEU A 40 -1.27 -6.96 -9.28
C LEU A 40 -2.12 -8.09 -9.87
N GLN A 41 -1.43 -9.12 -10.35
CA GLN A 41 -2.03 -10.39 -10.68
C GLN A 41 -2.50 -11.10 -9.40
N PRO A 42 -3.69 -11.73 -9.38
CA PRO A 42 -4.17 -12.46 -8.21
C PRO A 42 -3.22 -13.56 -7.74
N ASN A 43 -2.53 -14.24 -8.67
CA ASN A 43 -1.55 -15.27 -8.34
C ASN A 43 -0.33 -14.72 -7.59
N PHE A 44 0.06 -13.48 -7.86
CA PHE A 44 1.17 -12.84 -7.17
C PHE A 44 0.75 -12.42 -5.77
N CYS A 45 -0.48 -11.92 -5.58
CA CYS A 45 -1.03 -11.69 -4.26
C CYS A 45 -1.02 -12.97 -3.41
N ASP A 46 -1.37 -14.12 -4.01
CA ASP A 46 -1.30 -15.42 -3.33
C ASP A 46 0.13 -15.80 -2.94
N MET A 47 1.09 -15.66 -3.87
CA MET A 47 2.49 -15.97 -3.60
C MET A 47 3.07 -15.06 -2.51
N LEU A 48 2.72 -13.77 -2.52
CA LEU A 48 3.18 -12.83 -1.50
C LEU A 48 2.61 -13.18 -0.12
N LEU A 49 1.31 -13.52 -0.04
CA LEU A 49 0.70 -13.98 1.21
C LEU A 49 1.32 -15.28 1.71
N GLU A 50 1.57 -16.25 0.83
CA GLU A 50 2.25 -17.50 1.19
C GLU A 50 3.65 -17.24 1.77
N GLU A 51 4.40 -16.31 1.17
CA GLU A 51 5.73 -15.94 1.66
C GLU A 51 5.68 -15.27 3.03
N VAL A 52 4.74 -14.34 3.24
CA VAL A 52 4.51 -13.71 4.56
C VAL A 52 4.14 -14.75 5.61
N GLU A 53 3.26 -15.70 5.28
CA GLU A 53 2.91 -16.79 6.18
C GLU A 53 4.11 -17.68 6.52
N ASN A 54 4.94 -18.00 5.53
CA ASN A 54 6.14 -18.81 5.73
C ASN A 54 7.14 -18.10 6.64
N PHE A 55 7.32 -16.79 6.45
CA PHE A 55 8.14 -15.96 7.31
C PHE A 55 7.62 -15.96 8.76
N GLU A 56 6.33 -15.69 8.98
CA GLU A 56 5.74 -15.70 10.33
C GLU A 56 5.83 -17.08 11.01
N LYS A 57 5.61 -18.18 10.27
CA LYS A 57 5.81 -19.56 10.76
C LYS A 57 7.25 -19.78 11.20
N TRP A 58 8.23 -19.30 10.43
CA TRP A 58 9.64 -19.39 10.76
C TRP A 58 10.00 -18.56 12.01
N VAL A 59 9.52 -17.32 12.09
CA VAL A 59 9.71 -16.42 13.25
C VAL A 59 9.21 -17.08 14.53
N HIS A 60 8.01 -17.66 14.47
CA HIS A 60 7.42 -18.38 15.60
C HIS A 60 8.25 -19.61 16.00
N ALA A 61 8.63 -20.45 15.03
CA ALA A 61 9.41 -21.67 15.27
C ALA A 61 10.79 -21.36 15.88
N MET A 62 11.42 -20.28 15.42
CA MET A 62 12.74 -19.84 15.91
C MET A 62 12.67 -18.97 17.17
N LYS A 63 11.46 -18.56 17.60
CA LYS A 63 11.25 -17.58 18.68
C LYS A 63 12.02 -16.29 18.45
N PHE A 64 12.14 -15.88 17.19
CA PHE A 64 12.85 -14.69 16.80
C PHE A 64 11.97 -13.46 17.07
N LYS A 65 12.59 -12.31 17.37
CA LYS A 65 11.87 -11.04 17.50
C LYS A 65 12.07 -10.26 16.22
N ILE A 66 10.97 -9.91 15.57
CA ILE A 66 10.96 -9.11 14.33
C ILE A 66 10.43 -7.71 14.59
N MET A 67 10.69 -6.81 13.64
CA MET A 67 9.99 -5.53 13.60
C MET A 67 8.51 -5.78 13.27
N ARG A 68 7.63 -5.03 13.93
CA ARG A 68 6.20 -5.03 13.59
C ARG A 68 5.88 -3.90 12.63
N PRO A 69 4.82 -4.04 11.80
CA PRO A 69 4.55 -3.13 10.69
C PRO A 69 4.60 -1.64 11.04
N ASN A 70 3.99 -1.28 12.17
CA ASN A 70 4.02 0.05 12.75
C ASN A 70 3.75 -0.03 14.27
N THR A 71 3.65 1.11 14.93
CA THR A 71 3.40 1.21 16.39
C THR A 71 1.97 0.87 16.80
N MET A 72 1.05 0.74 15.85
CA MET A 72 -0.38 0.51 16.06
C MET A 72 -0.83 -0.91 15.71
N ASN A 73 -0.08 -1.66 14.90
CA ASN A 73 -0.37 -3.04 14.50
C ASN A 73 0.54 -4.04 15.22
N LYS A 74 -0.08 -5.11 15.73
CA LYS A 74 0.62 -6.21 16.42
C LYS A 74 0.96 -7.37 15.49
N TYR A 75 0.22 -7.51 14.38
CA TYR A 75 0.33 -8.64 13.47
C TYR A 75 0.69 -8.19 12.05
N GLY A 76 1.47 -9.04 11.38
CA GLY A 76 2.07 -8.76 10.09
C GLY A 76 3.59 -8.54 10.18
N ALA A 77 4.17 -8.27 9.02
CA ALA A 77 5.62 -8.26 8.81
C ALA A 77 6.07 -7.11 7.92
N VAL A 78 7.25 -6.57 8.21
CA VAL A 78 7.99 -5.65 7.33
C VAL A 78 8.62 -6.48 6.21
N LEU A 79 8.39 -6.10 4.96
CA LEU A 79 8.80 -6.89 3.79
C LEU A 79 10.32 -6.91 3.59
N ASP A 80 10.99 -5.86 4.03
CA ASP A 80 12.44 -5.72 3.92
C ASP A 80 13.18 -6.70 4.84
N ASP A 81 12.60 -7.01 6.01
CA ASP A 81 13.16 -7.92 7.02
C ASP A 81 13.37 -9.35 6.49
N PHE A 82 12.68 -9.73 5.40
CA PHE A 82 12.81 -11.04 4.76
C PHE A 82 13.20 -10.96 3.28
N GLY A 83 13.82 -9.85 2.86
CA GLY A 83 14.59 -9.79 1.62
C GLY A 83 13.86 -9.24 0.40
N LEU A 84 12.74 -8.52 0.59
CA LEU A 84 12.03 -7.88 -0.53
C LEU A 84 12.48 -6.43 -0.82
N GLU A 85 13.36 -5.86 -0.01
CA GLU A 85 13.83 -4.46 -0.12
C GLU A 85 14.29 -4.09 -1.53
N ALA A 86 15.21 -4.86 -2.13
CA ALA A 86 15.73 -4.55 -3.46
C ALA A 86 14.64 -4.58 -4.55
N MET A 87 13.66 -5.48 -4.42
CA MET A 87 12.52 -5.57 -5.34
C MET A 87 11.58 -4.38 -5.15
N LEU A 88 11.34 -3.97 -3.90
CA LEU A 88 10.47 -2.85 -3.55
C LEU A 88 11.07 -1.50 -3.93
N ASN A 89 12.39 -1.32 -3.81
CA ASN A 89 13.11 -0.17 -4.35
C ASN A 89 12.88 -0.05 -5.87
N GLN A 90 13.09 -1.13 -6.62
CA GLN A 90 12.85 -1.13 -8.06
C GLN A 90 11.36 -0.88 -8.38
N PHE A 91 10.44 -1.45 -7.59
CA PHE A 91 9.02 -1.25 -7.76
C PHE A 91 8.61 0.22 -7.54
N MET A 92 9.14 0.85 -6.50
CA MET A 92 8.92 2.27 -6.19
C MET A 92 9.43 3.14 -7.34
N GLU A 93 10.69 2.97 -7.74
CA GLU A 93 11.33 3.79 -8.77
C GLU A 93 10.68 3.63 -10.15
N GLU A 94 10.40 2.40 -10.57
CA GLU A 94 9.94 2.12 -11.94
C GLU A 94 8.42 2.23 -12.13
N PHE A 95 7.62 2.07 -11.07
CA PHE A 95 6.16 2.00 -11.20
C PHE A 95 5.42 3.03 -10.36
N ILE A 96 5.82 3.27 -9.12
CA ILE A 96 5.10 4.18 -8.22
C ILE A 96 5.50 5.64 -8.45
N ALA A 97 6.80 5.94 -8.56
CA ALA A 97 7.26 7.31 -8.80
C ALA A 97 6.70 7.95 -10.09
N PRO A 98 6.56 7.23 -11.23
CA PRO A 98 5.88 7.76 -12.41
C PRO A 98 4.41 8.14 -12.15
N ILE A 99 3.68 7.30 -11.41
CA ILE A 99 2.29 7.55 -11.02
C ILE A 99 2.23 8.77 -10.09
N SER A 100 3.03 8.77 -9.03
CA SER A 100 3.03 9.84 -8.04
C SER A 100 3.45 11.18 -8.62
N LYS A 101 4.35 11.20 -9.61
CA LYS A 101 4.72 12.43 -10.33
C LYS A 101 3.53 13.07 -11.07
N VAL A 102 2.60 12.25 -11.57
CA VAL A 102 1.42 12.74 -12.30
C VAL A 102 0.36 13.27 -11.33
N PHE A 103 0.03 12.50 -10.29
CA PHE A 103 -1.12 12.82 -9.43
C PHE A 103 -0.79 13.63 -8.18
N TYR A 104 0.48 13.61 -7.76
CA TYR A 104 0.93 14.23 -6.52
C TYR A 104 2.20 15.10 -6.70
N PRO A 105 2.27 15.96 -7.73
CA PRO A 105 3.45 16.81 -7.96
C PRO A 105 3.71 17.79 -6.81
N GLU A 106 2.68 18.18 -6.05
CA GLU A 106 2.74 19.15 -4.97
C GLU A 106 3.34 18.62 -3.67
N VAL A 107 3.37 17.30 -3.48
CA VAL A 107 3.99 16.62 -2.33
C VAL A 107 5.28 15.88 -2.71
N GLY A 108 5.89 16.19 -3.85
CA GLY A 108 7.17 15.58 -4.23
C GLY A 108 7.02 14.16 -4.79
N GLY A 109 5.88 13.80 -5.38
CA GLY A 109 5.66 12.47 -5.94
C GLY A 109 6.67 12.03 -7.03
N GLY A 110 7.43 12.96 -7.62
CA GLY A 110 8.52 12.67 -8.55
C GLY A 110 9.91 12.53 -7.92
N THR A 111 10.03 12.63 -6.59
CA THR A 111 11.29 12.61 -5.85
C THR A 111 11.29 11.61 -4.69
N LEU A 112 10.45 10.57 -4.76
CA LEU A 112 10.43 9.48 -3.79
C LEU A 112 11.79 8.78 -3.75
N ASP A 113 12.36 8.62 -2.56
CA ASP A 113 13.73 8.11 -2.37
C ASP A 113 13.84 6.96 -1.35
N SER A 114 12.73 6.63 -0.69
CA SER A 114 12.67 5.61 0.35
C SER A 114 11.26 5.03 0.46
N HIS A 115 11.16 3.82 1.01
CA HIS A 115 9.88 3.17 1.29
C HIS A 115 9.91 2.50 2.66
N HIS A 116 8.72 2.35 3.26
CA HIS A 116 8.50 1.50 4.43
C HIS A 116 7.37 0.53 4.10
N ALA A 117 7.74 -0.67 3.63
CA ALA A 117 6.80 -1.62 3.08
C ALA A 117 6.48 -2.74 4.08
N PHE A 118 5.20 -2.96 4.36
CA PHE A 118 4.76 -3.97 5.30
C PHE A 118 3.39 -4.54 4.93
N VAL A 119 3.11 -5.73 5.45
CA VAL A 119 1.77 -6.35 5.41
C VAL A 119 1.19 -6.31 6.81
N VAL A 120 -0.09 -5.98 6.91
CA VAL A 120 -0.88 -6.02 8.15
C VAL A 120 -1.90 -7.15 8.10
N GLU A 121 -2.13 -7.81 9.24
CA GLU A 121 -3.12 -8.89 9.37
C GLU A 121 -4.24 -8.45 10.33
N TYR A 122 -5.46 -8.36 9.79
CA TYR A 122 -6.67 -8.12 10.56
C TYR A 122 -7.49 -9.41 10.71
N GLY A 123 -8.16 -9.58 11.85
CA GLY A 123 -8.94 -10.78 12.13
C GLY A 123 -9.51 -10.80 13.55
N LYS A 124 -10.46 -11.72 13.80
CA LYS A 124 -11.18 -11.80 15.08
C LYS A 124 -10.26 -12.05 16.28
N ASP A 125 -9.17 -12.79 16.07
CA ASP A 125 -8.16 -13.11 17.09
C ASP A 125 -6.83 -12.35 16.82
N ARG A 126 -6.94 -11.20 16.15
CA ARG A 126 -5.84 -10.32 15.70
C ARG A 126 -6.20 -8.86 15.98
N ASP A 127 -5.55 -7.93 15.28
CA ASP A 127 -6.01 -6.55 15.23
C ASP A 127 -7.37 -6.51 14.49
N VAL A 128 -8.31 -5.69 14.97
CA VAL A 128 -9.68 -5.61 14.42
C VAL A 128 -10.00 -4.26 13.78
N GLU A 129 -9.26 -3.22 14.16
CA GLU A 129 -9.37 -1.87 13.64
C GLU A 129 -8.03 -1.14 13.78
N LEU A 130 -7.90 -0.04 13.07
CA LEU A 130 -6.79 0.89 13.17
C LEU A 130 -7.38 2.29 13.34
N GLY A 131 -7.04 2.96 14.45
CA GLY A 131 -7.56 4.31 14.73
C GLY A 131 -7.11 5.33 13.68
N PHE A 132 -7.78 6.47 13.59
CA PHE A 132 -7.37 7.54 12.65
C PHE A 132 -5.95 8.03 12.93
N HIS A 133 -5.17 8.16 11.87
CA HIS A 133 -3.79 8.63 11.88
C HIS A 133 -3.46 9.28 10.54
N VAL A 134 -2.24 9.80 10.44
CA VAL A 134 -1.61 10.24 9.20
C VAL A 134 -0.40 9.34 9.00
N ASP A 135 -0.18 8.91 7.76
CA ASP A 135 1.01 8.15 7.41
C ASP A 135 2.21 9.10 7.35
N ASP A 136 3.37 8.61 7.79
CA ASP A 136 4.65 9.32 7.66
C ASP A 136 5.23 9.05 6.27
N SER A 137 4.56 9.57 5.24
CA SER A 137 4.91 9.42 3.82
C SER A 137 4.34 10.57 2.99
N GLU A 138 5.00 10.89 1.86
CA GLU A 138 4.42 11.78 0.85
C GLU A 138 3.25 11.12 0.12
N VAL A 139 3.37 9.81 -0.15
CA VAL A 139 2.38 8.99 -0.85
C VAL A 139 2.32 7.60 -0.23
N THR A 140 1.12 7.16 0.15
CA THR A 140 0.87 5.77 0.59
C THR A 140 0.20 4.96 -0.51
N LEU A 141 0.73 3.77 -0.79
CA LEU A 141 0.07 2.74 -1.58
C LEU A 141 -0.53 1.66 -0.66
N ASN A 142 -1.86 1.54 -0.66
CA ASN A 142 -2.55 0.47 0.05
C ASN A 142 -3.00 -0.62 -0.95
N VAL A 143 -2.58 -1.86 -0.71
CA VAL A 143 -2.89 -3.00 -1.59
C VAL A 143 -3.70 -4.03 -0.83
N CYS A 144 -4.94 -4.28 -1.28
CA CYS A 144 -5.74 -5.37 -0.75
C CYS A 144 -5.21 -6.73 -1.25
N LEU A 145 -4.67 -7.53 -0.33
CA LEU A 145 -4.17 -8.89 -0.62
C LEU A 145 -5.20 -9.98 -0.28
N GLY A 146 -6.18 -9.69 0.58
CA GLY A 146 -7.15 -10.66 1.07
C GLY A 146 -8.18 -11.07 0.02
N LYS A 147 -8.63 -12.33 0.07
CA LYS A 147 -9.62 -12.87 -0.88
C LYS A 147 -11.04 -12.94 -0.35
N GLN A 148 -11.21 -13.26 0.93
CA GLN A 148 -12.51 -13.50 1.55
C GLN A 148 -12.53 -12.95 2.96
N PHE A 149 -13.17 -11.80 3.13
CA PHE A 149 -13.38 -11.16 4.42
C PHE A 149 -14.67 -10.34 4.38
N SER A 150 -15.15 -9.93 5.54
CA SER A 150 -16.21 -8.95 5.70
C SER A 150 -15.67 -7.79 6.53
N GLY A 151 -15.96 -6.56 6.14
CA GLY A 151 -15.34 -5.36 6.66
C GLY A 151 -14.16 -4.92 5.79
N GLY A 152 -13.17 -4.24 6.37
CA GLY A 152 -11.99 -3.75 5.64
C GLY A 152 -12.20 -2.39 4.99
N GLU A 153 -13.21 -1.64 5.45
CA GLU A 153 -13.50 -0.29 5.01
C GLU A 153 -12.35 0.67 5.37
N LEU A 154 -12.00 1.56 4.44
CA LEU A 154 -11.02 2.62 4.65
C LEU A 154 -11.74 3.98 4.68
N TYR A 155 -11.56 4.69 5.79
CA TYR A 155 -12.21 5.98 6.05
C TYR A 155 -11.21 7.12 5.87
N PHE A 156 -11.59 8.11 5.06
CA PHE A 156 -10.79 9.31 4.84
C PHE A 156 -11.47 10.52 5.49
N ARG A 157 -10.69 11.31 6.23
CA ARG A 157 -11.16 12.54 6.91
C ARG A 157 -10.54 13.81 6.31
N GLY A 158 -10.14 13.73 5.04
CA GLY A 158 -9.58 14.82 4.26
C GLY A 158 -8.11 15.13 4.59
N ILE A 159 -7.56 16.09 3.84
CA ILE A 159 -6.19 16.56 4.01
C ILE A 159 -6.10 17.41 5.28
N ARG A 160 -5.17 17.08 6.18
CA ARG A 160 -4.86 17.87 7.37
C ARG A 160 -3.62 18.70 7.10
N CYS A 161 -3.65 20.00 7.44
CA CYS A 161 -2.42 20.80 7.44
C CYS A 161 -1.63 20.56 8.74
N GLU A 162 -0.35 20.94 8.75
CA GLU A 162 0.56 20.78 9.90
C GLU A 162 -0.03 21.34 11.21
N ASN A 163 -0.73 22.48 11.13
CA ASN A 163 -1.37 23.12 12.29
C ASN A 163 -2.55 22.33 12.86
N HIS A 164 -3.14 21.44 12.07
CA HIS A 164 -4.37 20.70 12.40
C HIS A 164 -4.20 19.18 12.34
N VAL A 165 -2.98 18.66 12.19
CA VAL A 165 -2.71 17.22 12.12
C VAL A 165 -3.20 16.48 13.37
N ASN A 166 -3.13 17.15 14.53
CA ASN A 166 -3.55 16.63 15.85
C ASN A 166 -4.91 17.15 16.34
N SER A 167 -5.64 17.93 15.55
CA SER A 167 -6.94 18.46 16.00
C SER A 167 -8.04 17.40 15.93
N GLU A 168 -9.24 17.69 16.45
CA GLU A 168 -10.42 16.86 16.16
C GLU A 168 -10.76 16.93 14.67
N THR A 169 -11.17 15.80 14.11
CA THR A 169 -11.44 15.65 12.68
C THR A 169 -12.80 16.23 12.28
N GLN A 170 -12.92 16.77 11.06
CA GLN A 170 -14.20 17.23 10.51
C GLN A 170 -14.99 16.08 9.83
N HIS A 171 -16.24 16.37 9.43
CA HIS A 171 -17.24 15.40 8.95
C HIS A 171 -16.75 14.44 7.86
N GLU A 172 -17.19 13.18 7.97
CA GLU A 172 -16.73 12.02 7.20
C GLU A 172 -17.17 12.05 5.73
N VAL A 173 -16.29 11.62 4.81
CA VAL A 173 -16.64 11.26 3.43
C VAL A 173 -16.43 9.75 3.28
N HIS A 174 -17.50 9.03 2.99
CA HIS A 174 -17.48 7.57 2.91
C HIS A 174 -17.08 7.09 1.51
N GLY A 175 -16.09 6.19 1.43
CA GLY A 175 -15.79 5.39 0.25
C GLY A 175 -15.91 3.90 0.60
N VAL A 176 -16.52 3.10 -0.27
CA VAL A 176 -16.51 1.63 -0.21
C VAL A 176 -15.56 1.15 -1.31
N TRP A 177 -14.60 0.29 -0.97
CA TRP A 177 -13.48 -0.11 -1.83
C TRP A 177 -13.58 -1.59 -2.20
#